data_AF-A0A7G1KDH6-F1
#
_entry.id   AF-A0A7G1KDH6-F1
#
_cell.length_a   1.000
_cell.length_b   1.000
_cell.length_c   1.000
_cell.angle_alpha   90.00
_cell.angle_beta   90.00
_cell.angle_gamma   90.00
#
_symmetry.space_group_name_H-M   'P 1'
#
loop_
_entity.id
_entity.type
_entity.pdbx_description
1 polymer ?
#
loop_
_entity_poly.entity_id
_entity_poly.type
_entity_poly.pdbx_seq_one_letter_code
_entity_poly.pdbx_strand_id
1 'polypeptide(L)'
;MTRPVNQDPDDLRRSGNDNHGVAPASRERARTNDEYRNKFYSAYGYAAHSYLVWSDGQYRTAHETGWNTKADGHETTGDNAYSASTNFESTDIHGGTQIRRTAPEV
;
A
#
# COMPACT_ATOMS: atom_id res chain seq x y z
N MET A 1 -13.48 -20.16 -18.76
CA MET A 1 -14.21 -18.94 -19.15
C MET A 1 -13.60 -17.78 -18.39
N THR A 2 -12.62 -17.09 -18.99
CA THR A 2 -11.96 -15.92 -18.41
C THR A 2 -12.94 -14.76 -18.48
N ARG A 3 -13.32 -14.18 -17.33
CA ARG A 3 -14.13 -12.96 -17.31
C ARG A 3 -13.32 -11.85 -18.00
N PRO A 4 -13.91 -11.07 -18.92
CA PRO A 4 -13.22 -9.91 -19.47
C PRO A 4 -12.87 -9.00 -18.30
N VAL A 5 -11.58 -8.74 -18.12
CA VAL A 5 -11.07 -7.83 -17.10
C VAL A 5 -11.38 -6.43 -17.59
N ASN A 6 -12.54 -5.91 -17.20
CA ASN A 6 -12.94 -4.53 -17.50
C ASN A 6 -12.26 -3.60 -16.47
N GLN A 7 -10.94 -3.54 -16.50
CA GLN A 7 -10.17 -2.59 -15.70
C GLN A 7 -9.58 -1.53 -16.60
N ASP A 8 -10.07 -0.30 -16.43
CA ASP A 8 -9.54 0.88 -17.10
C ASP A 8 -8.13 1.18 -16.56
N PRO A 9 -7.12 1.38 -17.43
CA PRO A 9 -5.78 1.80 -17.03
C PRO A 9 -5.76 3.03 -16.11
N ASP A 10 -6.68 3.98 -16.29
CA ASP A 10 -6.76 5.19 -15.47
C ASP A 10 -7.30 4.88 -14.07
N ASP A 11 -8.27 3.98 -13.95
CA ASP A 11 -8.76 3.51 -12.65
C ASP A 11 -7.68 2.74 -11.89
N LEU A 12 -6.85 1.97 -12.60
CA LEU A 12 -5.71 1.27 -12.02
C LEU A 12 -4.64 2.23 -11.53
N ARG A 13 -4.30 3.27 -12.30
CA ARG A 13 -3.35 4.32 -11.84
C ARG A 13 -3.87 5.08 -10.63
N ARG A 14 -5.16 5.42 -10.61
CA ARG A 14 -5.79 6.06 -9.45
C ARG A 14 -5.70 5.18 -8.22
N SER A 15 -6.06 3.91 -8.34
CA SER A 15 -5.90 2.93 -7.25
C SER A 15 -4.43 2.78 -6.82
N GLY A 16 -3.50 2.83 -7.79
CA GLY A 16 -2.07 2.82 -7.52
C GLY A 16 -1.63 4.00 -6.66
N ASN A 17 -2.02 5.21 -7.05
CA ASN A 17 -1.78 6.45 -6.31
C ASN A 17 -2.37 6.42 -4.90
N ASP A 18 -3.61 5.92 -4.77
CA ASP A 18 -4.27 5.82 -3.46
C ASP A 18 -3.47 4.89 -2.53
N ASN A 19 -2.95 3.77 -3.04
CA ASN A 19 -2.12 2.86 -2.27
C ASN A 19 -0.75 3.47 -1.92
N HIS A 20 -0.05 4.07 -2.89
CA HIS A 20 1.21 4.78 -2.63
C HIS A 20 1.03 5.90 -1.60
N GLY A 21 -0.11 6.59 -1.60
CA GLY A 21 -0.45 7.64 -0.63
C GLY A 21 -0.58 7.15 0.83
N VAL A 22 -0.86 5.87 1.06
CA VAL A 22 -1.01 5.30 2.41
C VAL A 22 0.34 4.92 3.03
N ALA A 23 1.34 4.61 2.22
CA ALA A 23 2.65 4.14 2.69
C ALA A 23 3.38 5.17 3.58
N PRO A 24 3.45 6.48 3.24
CA PRO A 24 4.07 7.49 4.10
C PRO A 24 3.43 7.58 5.50
N ALA A 25 2.10 7.56 5.58
CA ALA A 25 1.39 7.62 6.85
C ALA A 25 1.67 6.38 7.72
N SER A 26 1.79 5.20 7.11
CA SER A 26 2.14 3.97 7.82
C SER A 26 3.58 4.01 8.32
N ARG A 27 4.53 4.50 7.50
CA ARG A 27 5.94 4.68 7.91
C ARG A 27 6.09 5.70 9.05
N GLU A 28 5.30 6.77 9.05
CA GLU A 28 5.32 7.75 10.14
C GLU A 28 4.78 7.17 11.46
N ARG A 29 3.73 6.35 11.38
CA ARG A 29 3.24 5.59 12.54
C ARG A 29 4.26 4.56 13.02
N ALA A 30 5.03 3.94 12.13
CA ALA A 30 6.08 2.98 12.54
C ALA A 30 7.09 3.61 13.51
N ARG A 31 7.42 4.89 13.31
CA ARG A 31 8.39 5.63 14.12
C ARG A 31 7.88 6.05 15.49
N THR A 32 6.56 6.20 15.63
CA THR A 32 5.93 6.82 16.80
C THR A 32 5.01 5.81 17.48
N ASN A 33 5.35 5.43 18.72
CA ASN A 33 4.41 4.73 19.61
C ASN A 33 3.88 5.67 20.71
N ASP A 34 3.92 6.97 20.41
CA ASP A 34 3.62 8.04 21.37
C ASP A 34 2.16 7.99 21.82
N GLU A 35 1.26 7.52 20.96
CA GLU A 35 -0.15 7.39 21.31
C GLU A 35 -0.38 6.38 22.45
N TYR A 36 0.30 5.23 22.40
CA TYR A 36 0.25 4.24 23.48
C TYR A 36 0.90 4.80 24.75
N ARG A 37 2.10 5.39 24.64
CA ARG A 37 2.83 5.98 25.77
C ARG A 37 2.05 7.10 26.46
N ASN A 38 1.45 8.01 25.69
CA ASN A 38 0.69 9.15 26.20
C ASN A 38 -0.59 8.71 26.91
N LYS A 39 -1.24 7.64 26.42
CA LYS A 39 -2.46 7.08 27.02
C LYS A 39 -2.17 6.12 28.17
N PHE A 40 -0.96 5.56 28.25
CA PHE A 40 -0.61 4.53 29.21
C PHE A 40 -0.85 4.96 30.67
N TYR A 41 -0.32 6.11 31.07
CA TYR A 41 -0.49 6.59 32.43
C TYR A 41 -1.93 7.01 32.75
N SER A 42 -2.67 7.48 31.75
CA SER A 42 -4.09 7.78 31.93
C SER A 42 -4.92 6.51 32.16
N ALA A 43 -4.52 5.38 31.58
CA ALA A 43 -5.26 4.12 31.68
C ALA A 43 -4.83 3.27 32.89
N TYR A 44 -3.54 3.24 33.21
CA TYR A 44 -2.96 2.31 34.18
C TYR A 44 -2.28 3.00 35.38
N GLY A 45 -2.16 4.33 35.35
CA GLY A 45 -1.50 5.10 36.39
C GLY A 45 0.03 4.99 36.39
N TYR A 46 0.67 5.84 37.19
CA TYR A 46 2.14 5.90 37.28
C TYR A 46 2.78 4.65 37.92
N ALA A 47 2.03 3.89 38.72
CA ALA A 47 2.52 2.66 39.33
C ALA A 47 2.92 1.59 38.29
N ALA A 48 2.35 1.64 37.08
CA ALA A 48 2.65 0.70 36.00
C ALA A 48 3.86 1.11 35.13
N HIS A 49 4.66 2.11 35.54
CA HIS A 49 5.79 2.63 34.76
C HIS A 49 6.81 1.55 34.35
N SER A 50 7.17 0.64 35.27
CA SER A 50 8.13 -0.43 35.00
C SER A 50 7.64 -1.38 33.91
N TYR A 51 6.33 -1.66 33.87
CA TYR A 51 5.71 -2.44 32.80
C TYR A 51 5.77 -1.70 31.46
N LEU A 52 5.50 -0.39 31.45
CA LEU A 52 5.63 0.42 30.23
C LEU A 52 7.04 0.32 29.67
N VAL A 53 8.08 0.56 30.48
CA VAL A 53 9.49 0.49 30.03
C VAL A 53 9.85 -0.88 29.48
N TRP A 54 9.44 -1.95 30.17
CA TRP A 54 9.66 -3.32 29.70
C TRP A 54 8.95 -3.59 28.36
N SER A 55 7.66 -3.24 28.28
CA SER A 55 6.84 -3.46 27.08
C SER A 55 7.34 -2.65 25.88
N ASP A 56 7.78 -1.41 26.10
CA ASP A 56 8.32 -0.53 25.06
C ASP A 56 9.62 -1.11 24.50
N GLY A 57 10.50 -1.65 25.35
CA GLY A 57 11.71 -2.35 24.89
C GLY A 57 11.43 -3.62 24.09
N GLN A 58 10.39 -4.38 24.44
CA GLN A 58 10.06 -5.66 23.78
C GLN A 58 9.27 -5.48 22.49
N TYR A 59 8.29 -4.58 22.48
CA TYR A 59 7.30 -4.49 21.41
C TYR A 59 7.53 -3.34 20.43
N ARG A 60 8.48 -2.42 20.71
CA ARG A 60 8.79 -1.32 19.77
C ARG A 60 9.24 -1.83 18.41
N THR A 61 10.12 -2.84 18.38
CA THR A 61 10.56 -3.44 17.11
C THR A 61 9.40 -4.09 16.38
N ALA A 62 8.54 -4.84 17.09
CA ALA A 62 7.37 -5.49 16.47
C ALA A 62 6.37 -4.47 15.92
N HIS A 63 6.17 -3.35 16.63
CA HIS A 63 5.34 -2.23 16.18
C HIS A 63 5.90 -1.58 14.91
N GLU A 64 7.18 -1.24 14.91
CA GLU A 64 7.87 -0.66 13.75
C GLU A 64 7.81 -1.59 12.55
N THR A 65 8.13 -2.87 12.74
CA THR A 65 8.04 -3.89 11.68
C THR A 65 6.62 -4.02 11.14
N GLY A 66 5.61 -4.11 12.01
CA GLY A 66 4.21 -4.28 11.56
C GLY A 66 3.71 -3.14 10.68
N TRP A 67 4.02 -1.90 11.06
CA TRP A 67 3.65 -0.73 10.25
C TRP A 67 4.45 -0.60 8.96
N ASN A 68 5.75 -0.93 8.99
CA ASN A 68 6.56 -0.96 7.78
C ASN A 68 6.09 -2.04 6.81
N THR A 69 5.78 -3.25 7.29
CA THR A 69 5.19 -4.30 6.45
C THR A 69 3.86 -3.86 5.83
N LYS A 70 3.03 -3.13 6.58
CA LYS A 70 1.80 -2.55 6.02
C LYS A 70 2.10 -1.53 4.93
N ALA A 71 3.07 -0.63 5.16
CA ALA A 71 3.51 0.34 4.16
C ALA A 71 4.00 -0.35 2.88
N ASP A 72 4.86 -1.36 3.03
CA ASP A 72 5.44 -2.12 1.91
C ASP A 72 4.36 -2.89 1.12
N GLY A 73 3.34 -3.41 1.80
CA GLY A 73 2.19 -4.03 1.15
C GLY A 73 1.40 -3.05 0.28
N HIS A 74 1.21 -1.81 0.76
CA HIS A 74 0.57 -0.76 -0.03
C HIS A 74 1.46 -0.30 -1.20
N GLU A 75 2.77 -0.12 -1.00
CA GLU A 75 3.71 0.19 -2.08
C GLU A 75 3.67 -0.88 -3.18
N THR A 76 3.77 -2.15 -2.78
CA THR A 76 3.71 -3.29 -3.70
C THR A 76 2.39 -3.33 -4.48
N THR A 77 1.27 -3.04 -3.80
CA THR A 77 -0.04 -2.97 -4.45
C THR A 77 -0.11 -1.82 -5.45
N GLY A 78 0.45 -0.66 -5.09
CA GLY A 78 0.54 0.49 -5.98
C GLY A 78 1.37 0.20 -7.23
N ASP A 79 2.56 -0.39 -7.04
CA ASP A 79 3.46 -0.77 -8.13
C ASP A 79 2.84 -1.80 -9.06
N ASN A 80 2.11 -2.78 -8.51
CA ASN A 80 1.37 -3.76 -9.29
C ASN A 80 0.25 -3.10 -10.10
N ALA A 81 -0.46 -2.11 -9.55
CA ALA A 81 -1.52 -1.41 -10.26
C ALA A 81 -0.96 -0.59 -11.45
N TYR A 82 0.16 0.10 -11.24
CA TYR A 82 0.89 0.80 -12.32
C TYR A 82 1.45 -0.14 -13.38
N SER A 83 1.99 -1.29 -12.96
CA SER A 83 2.48 -2.31 -13.88
C SER A 83 1.34 -2.90 -14.70
N ALA A 84 0.20 -3.17 -14.07
CA ALA A 84 -1.00 -3.67 -14.74
C ALA A 84 -1.55 -2.64 -15.75
N SER A 85 -1.68 -1.36 -15.37
CA SER A 85 -2.15 -0.31 -16.29
C SER A 85 -1.27 -0.21 -17.54
N THR A 86 0.06 -0.25 -17.34
CA THR A 86 1.03 -0.22 -18.44
C THR A 86 0.89 -1.43 -19.37
N ASN A 87 0.67 -2.63 -18.80
CA ASN A 87 0.46 -3.85 -19.58
C ASN A 87 -0.84 -3.81 -20.38
N PHE A 88 -1.92 -3.26 -19.82
CA PHE A 88 -3.19 -3.10 -20.54
C PHE A 88 -3.04 -2.14 -21.73
N GLU A 89 -2.45 -0.96 -21.52
CA GLU A 89 -2.22 -0.01 -22.61
C GLU A 89 -1.32 -0.59 -23.71
N SER A 90 -0.24 -1.28 -23.32
CA SER A 90 0.66 -1.95 -24.27
C SER A 90 -0.08 -3.00 -25.09
N THR A 91 -0.95 -3.80 -24.44
CA THR A 91 -1.77 -4.82 -25.10
C THR A 91 -2.78 -4.18 -26.06
N ASP A 92 -3.43 -3.09 -25.67
CA ASP A 92 -4.39 -2.38 -26.52
C ASP A 92 -3.71 -1.73 -27.73
N ILE A 93 -2.52 -1.13 -27.55
CA ILE A 93 -1.72 -0.60 -28.65
C ILE A 93 -1.30 -1.73 -29.61
N HIS A 94 -0.84 -2.87 -29.08
CA HIS A 94 -0.45 -4.03 -29.89
C HIS A 94 -1.64 -4.68 -30.60
N GLY A 95 -2.78 -4.81 -29.93
CA GLY A 95 -4.01 -5.30 -30.53
C GLY A 95 -4.53 -4.36 -31.62
N GLY A 96 -4.55 -3.05 -31.37
CA GLY A 96 -4.96 -2.04 -32.34
C GLY A 96 -4.04 -1.97 -33.56
N THR A 97 -2.73 -2.15 -33.37
CA THR A 97 -1.78 -2.24 -34.49
C THR A 97 -1.89 -3.55 -35.28
N GLN A 98 -2.22 -4.68 -34.63
CA GLN A 98 -2.53 -5.92 -35.34
C GLN A 98 -3.83 -5.82 -36.14
N ILE A 99 -4.91 -5.27 -35.58
CA ILE A 99 -6.19 -5.08 -36.28
C ILE A 99 -6.03 -4.12 -37.47
N ARG A 100 -5.30 -3.00 -37.34
CA ARG A 100 -5.01 -2.12 -38.49
C ARG A 100 -4.21 -2.79 -39.59
N ARG A 101 -3.38 -3.79 -39.24
CA ARG A 101 -2.59 -4.54 -40.24
C ARG A 101 -3.40 -5.63 -40.92
N THR A 102 -4.39 -6.22 -40.25
CA THR A 102 -5.30 -7.22 -40.84
C THR A 102 -6.53 -6.62 -41.52
N ALA A 103 -6.92 -5.41 -41.14
CA ALA A 103 -7.91 -4.58 -41.82
C ALA A 103 -7.28 -3.21 -42.15
N PRO A 104 -6.38 -3.15 -43.13
CA PRO A 104 -5.90 -1.87 -43.64
C PRO A 104 -7.04 -1.26 -44.46
N GLU A 105 -7.53 -0.11 -43.98
CA GLU A 105 -8.47 0.78 -44.66
C GLU A 105 -9.93 0.30 -44.74
N VAL A 106 -10.76 0.93 -43.91
CA VAL A 106 -11.88 1.71 -44.45
C VAL A 106 -11.53 3.18 -44.24
#